data_AF-A0A967GW19-F1
#
_entry.id   AF-A0A967GW19-F1
#
_cell.length_a   1.000
_cell.length_b   1.000
_cell.length_c   1.000
_cell.angle_alpha   90.00
_cell.angle_beta   90.00
_cell.angle_gamma   90.00
#
_symmetry.space_group_name_H-M   'P 1'
#
loop_
_entity.id
_entity.type
_entity.pdbx_description
1 polymer ?
#
loop_
_entity_poly.entity_id
_entity_poly.type
_entity_poly.pdbx_seq_one_letter_code
_entity_poly.pdbx_strand_id
1 'polypeptide(L)'
;ELGLYPSELCRDSEFIRRASLDLIGTLPSVDRVRSFLADSSPEKRGRLVDELLADPNWADRWALVWADLLRPNPDRAGVKSVYVLDQWLRESF
;
A
#
# COMPACT_ATOMS: atom_id res chain seq x y z
N GLU A 1 32.39 0.24 6.17
CA GLU A 1 31.10 0.16 5.46
C GLU A 1 30.90 -1.26 4.94
N LEU A 2 29.67 -1.78 4.97
CA LEU A 2 29.35 -3.20 4.69
C LEU A 2 29.39 -3.60 3.19
N GLY A 3 29.76 -2.70 2.27
CA GLY A 3 29.89 -3.01 0.83
C GLY A 3 28.57 -3.37 0.12
N LEU A 4 27.43 -2.98 0.69
CA LEU A 4 26.11 -3.27 0.12
C LEU A 4 25.74 -2.22 -0.91
N TYR A 5 25.60 -2.63 -2.17
CA TYR A 5 25.12 -1.79 -3.25
C TYR A 5 23.58 -1.88 -3.37
N PRO A 6 22.90 -0.79 -3.76
CA PRO A 6 21.48 -0.84 -4.09
C PRO A 6 21.20 -1.91 -5.16
N SER A 7 20.05 -2.58 -5.05
CA SER A 7 19.58 -3.49 -6.10
C SER A 7 19.28 -2.73 -7.39
N GLU A 8 19.37 -3.44 -8.52
CA GLU A 8 18.95 -2.91 -9.82
C GLU A 8 17.45 -2.55 -9.84
N LEU A 9 17.07 -1.72 -10.81
CA LEU A 9 15.67 -1.37 -11.02
C LEU A 9 14.85 -2.62 -11.37
N CYS A 10 13.71 -2.76 -10.69
CA CYS A 10 12.80 -3.88 -10.92
C CYS A 10 12.10 -3.79 -12.29
N ARG A 11 11.73 -4.95 -12.82
CA ARG A 11 10.93 -5.07 -14.05
C ARG A 11 9.50 -4.64 -13.79
N ASP A 12 8.78 -4.28 -14.85
CA ASP A 12 7.37 -3.83 -14.75
C ASP A 12 6.45 -4.88 -14.11
N SER A 13 6.66 -6.17 -14.38
CA SER A 13 5.89 -7.25 -13.76
C SER A 13 6.10 -7.33 -12.25
N GLU A 14 7.30 -7.05 -11.78
CA GLU A 14 7.61 -6.97 -10.36
C GLU A 14 7.05 -5.69 -9.75
N PHE A 15 7.15 -4.56 -10.47
CA PHE A 15 6.68 -3.27 -10.02
C PHE A 15 5.18 -3.28 -9.72
N ILE A 16 4.33 -3.73 -10.65
CA ILE A 16 2.88 -3.75 -10.44
C ILE A 16 2.48 -4.65 -9.27
N ARG A 17 3.15 -5.80 -9.12
CA ARG A 17 2.89 -6.72 -8.00
C ARG A 17 3.30 -6.10 -6.66
N ARG A 18 4.50 -5.53 -6.58
CA ARG A 18 5.04 -4.93 -5.34
C ARG A 18 4.23 -3.70 -4.96
N ALA A 19 4.00 -2.78 -5.88
CA ALA A 19 3.20 -1.58 -5.63
C ALA A 19 1.79 -1.91 -5.13
N SER A 20 1.11 -2.91 -5.72
CA SER A 20 -0.23 -3.30 -5.24
C SER A 20 -0.19 -3.87 -3.82
N LEU A 21 0.77 -4.76 -3.53
CA LEU A 21 0.90 -5.34 -2.18
C LEU A 21 1.29 -4.29 -1.13
N ASP A 22 2.22 -3.40 -1.48
CA ASP A 22 2.74 -2.40 -0.56
C ASP A 22 1.70 -1.32 -0.28
N LEU A 23 1.03 -0.82 -1.32
CA LEU A 23 0.09 0.28 -1.20
C LEU A 23 -1.29 -0.18 -0.71
N ILE A 24 -1.86 -1.22 -1.32
CA ILE A 24 -3.26 -1.62 -1.08
C ILE A 24 -3.40 -3.01 -0.45
N GLY A 25 -2.29 -3.67 -0.10
CA GLY A 25 -2.30 -4.95 0.62
C GLY A 25 -2.79 -6.16 -0.18
N THR A 26 -3.06 -6.01 -1.48
CA THR A 26 -3.66 -7.07 -2.32
C THR A 26 -2.91 -7.24 -3.64
N LEU A 27 -3.08 -8.41 -4.27
CA LEU A 27 -2.51 -8.68 -5.59
C LEU A 27 -3.37 -8.03 -6.68
N PRO A 28 -2.75 -7.51 -7.76
CA PRO A 28 -3.49 -7.02 -8.92
C PRO A 28 -4.20 -8.17 -9.64
N SER A 29 -5.34 -7.89 -10.27
CA SER A 29 -6.02 -8.86 -11.13
C SER A 29 -5.18 -9.19 -12.36
N VAL A 30 -5.42 -10.37 -12.95
CA VAL A 30 -4.71 -10.81 -14.17
C VAL A 30 -4.89 -9.82 -15.31
N ASP A 31 -6.10 -9.28 -15.48
CA ASP A 31 -6.40 -8.31 -16.55
C ASP A 31 -5.68 -6.98 -16.32
N ARG A 32 -5.61 -6.50 -15.07
CA ARG A 32 -4.85 -5.28 -14.75
C ARG A 32 -3.36 -5.45 -15.03
N VAL A 33 -2.79 -6.61 -14.71
CA VAL A 33 -1.40 -6.94 -15.03
C VAL A 33 -1.17 -6.95 -16.54
N ARG A 34 -2.04 -7.62 -17.31
CA ARG A 34 -1.92 -7.68 -18.77
C ARG A 34 -1.98 -6.28 -19.39
N SER A 35 -2.94 -5.46 -18.99
CA SER A 35 -3.08 -4.09 -19.48
C SER A 35 -1.86 -3.23 -19.15
N PHE A 36 -1.35 -3.29 -17.92
CA PHE A 36 -0.15 -2.54 -17.51
C PHE A 36 1.12 -2.97 -18.25
N LEU A 37 1.28 -4.28 -18.52
CA LEU A 37 2.43 -4.79 -19.26
C LEU A 37 2.36 -4.49 -20.76
N ALA A 38 1.15 -4.39 -21.33
CA ALA A 38 0.95 -4.00 -22.71
C ALA A 38 1.15 -2.48 -22.94
N ASP A 39 1.02 -1.67 -21.89
CA ASP A 39 1.23 -0.23 -21.97
C ASP A 39 2.73 0.11 -22.11
N SER A 40 3.08 0.85 -23.16
CA SER A 40 4.42 1.35 -23.45
C SER A 40 4.64 2.82 -23.07
N SER A 41 3.63 3.48 -22.51
CA SER A 41 3.73 4.85 -22.01
C SER A 41 4.78 4.96 -20.92
N PRO A 42 5.70 5.94 -21.00
CA PRO A 42 6.67 6.19 -19.94
C PRO A 42 6.01 6.58 -18.60
N GLU A 43 4.76 7.09 -18.63
CA GLU A 43 3.99 7.53 -17.47
C GLU A 43 3.21 6.40 -16.78
N LYS A 44 3.18 5.18 -17.34
CA LYS A 44 2.30 4.10 -16.85
C LYS A 44 2.50 3.76 -15.36
N ARG A 45 3.74 3.87 -14.86
CA ARG A 45 4.05 3.62 -13.43
C ARG A 45 3.46 4.70 -12.53
N GLY A 46 3.53 5.97 -12.96
CA GLY A 46 2.93 7.08 -12.23
C GLY A 46 1.41 6.94 -12.17
N ARG A 47 0.78 6.69 -13.31
CA ARG A 47 -0.68 6.44 -13.39
C ARG A 47 -1.11 5.27 -12.51
N LEU A 48 -0.37 4.16 -12.51
CA LEU A 48 -0.67 3.02 -11.63
C LEU A 48 -0.61 3.42 -10.15
N VAL A 49 0.39 4.21 -9.73
CA VAL A 49 0.49 4.68 -8.35
C VAL A 49 -0.69 5.57 -7.99
N ASP A 50 -1.06 6.52 -8.85
CA ASP A 50 -2.21 7.40 -8.62
C ASP A 50 -3.51 6.59 -8.47
N GLU A 51 -3.71 5.58 -9.33
CA GLU A 51 -4.86 4.67 -9.23
C GLU A 51 -4.86 3.85 -7.93
N LEU A 52 -3.69 3.41 -7.45
CA LEU A 52 -3.57 2.63 -6.22
C LEU A 52 -3.80 3.50 -4.97
N LEU A 53 -3.36 4.76 -5.00
CA LEU A 53 -3.62 5.71 -3.92
C LEU A 53 -5.10 6.12 -3.84
N ALA A 54 -5.82 6.07 -4.96
CA ALA A 54 -7.26 6.29 -5.01
C ALA A 54 -8.11 5.05 -4.69
N ASP A 55 -7.49 3.87 -4.53
CA ASP A 55 -8.18 2.62 -4.21
C ASP A 55 -8.67 2.65 -2.75
N PRO A 56 -9.93 2.25 -2.44
CA PRO A 56 -10.44 2.26 -1.07
C PRO A 56 -9.60 1.40 -0.10
N ASN A 57 -8.88 0.38 -0.60
CA ASN A 57 -8.03 -0.46 0.22
C ASN A 57 -6.74 0.27 0.68
N TRP A 58 -6.37 1.40 0.07
CA TRP A 58 -5.22 2.20 0.49
C TRP A 58 -5.34 2.64 1.95
N ALA A 59 -6.46 3.29 2.28
CA ALA A 59 -6.71 3.79 3.62
C ALA A 59 -6.75 2.65 4.65
N ASP A 60 -7.41 1.54 4.30
CA ASP A 60 -7.49 0.36 5.16
C ASP A 60 -6.10 -0.27 5.39
N ARG A 61 -5.26 -0.36 4.35
CA ARG A 61 -3.91 -0.89 4.45
C ARG A 61 -3.06 -0.06 5.40
N TRP A 62 -3.10 1.27 5.29
CA TRP A 62 -2.28 2.14 6.15
C TRP A 62 -2.81 2.29 7.55
N ALA A 63 -4.14 2.29 7.74
CA ALA A 63 -4.73 2.20 9.06
C ALA A 63 -4.23 0.94 9.81
N LEU A 64 -4.15 -0.21 9.12
CA LEU A 64 -3.59 -1.44 9.70
C LEU A 64 -2.10 -1.32 10.04
N VAL A 65 -1.27 -0.73 9.16
CA VAL A 65 0.17 -0.51 9.44
C VAL A 65 0.35 0.35 10.68
N TRP A 66 -0.38 1.46 10.78
CA TRP A 66 -0.26 2.38 11.90
C TRP A 66 -0.84 1.80 13.18
N ALA A 67 -1.95 1.08 13.12
CA ALA A 67 -2.51 0.38 14.27
C ALA A 67 -1.53 -0.67 14.82
N ASP A 68 -0.86 -1.42 13.94
CA ASP A 68 0.17 -2.39 14.34
C ASP A 68 1.41 -1.71 14.96
N LEU A 69 1.82 -0.55 14.46
CA LEU A 69 2.94 0.20 15.02
C LEU A 69 2.60 0.81 16.39
N LEU A 70 1.41 1.42 16.51
CA LEU A 70 0.97 2.13 17.72
C LEU A 70 0.51 1.17 18.82
N ARG A 71 0.06 -0.04 18.47
CA ARG A 71 -0.45 -1.10 19.36
C ARG A 71 -1.42 -0.56 20.42
N PRO A 72 -2.55 0.03 20.01
CA PRO A 72 -3.54 0.53 20.95
C PRO A 72 -4.08 -0.62 21.82
N ASN A 73 -4.14 -0.38 23.12
CA ASN A 73 -4.52 -1.40 24.10
C ASN A 73 -5.89 -1.07 24.72
N PRO A 74 -6.95 -1.87 24.46
CA PRO A 74 -8.28 -1.60 24.98
C PRO A 74 -8.38 -1.76 26.50
N ASP A 75 -7.54 -2.58 27.13
CA ASP A 75 -7.52 -2.77 28.59
C ASP A 75 -6.97 -1.53 29.32
N ARG A 76 -6.12 -0.74 28.64
CA ARG A 76 -5.52 0.48 29.21
C ARG A 76 -6.25 1.75 28.81
N ALA A 77 -6.63 1.88 27.53
CA ALA A 77 -7.22 3.09 26.98
C ALA A 77 -8.75 3.03 26.85
N GLY A 78 -9.35 1.85 27.03
CA GLY A 78 -10.77 1.58 26.80
C GLY A 78 -11.08 1.31 25.33
N VAL A 79 -12.06 0.42 25.10
CA VAL A 79 -12.50 -0.01 23.76
C VAL A 79 -12.88 1.18 22.86
N LYS A 80 -13.57 2.17 23.42
CA LYS A 80 -13.98 3.38 22.66
C LYS A 80 -12.78 4.14 22.10
N SER A 81 -11.74 4.34 22.90
CA SER A 81 -10.56 5.11 22.48
C SER A 81 -9.79 4.40 21.36
N VAL A 82 -9.66 3.07 21.45
CA VAL A 82 -9.05 2.25 20.40
C VAL A 82 -9.85 2.32 19.10
N TYR A 83 -11.18 2.23 19.20
CA TYR A 83 -12.06 2.34 18.04
C TYR A 83 -11.97 3.72 17.36
N VAL A 84 -11.98 4.81 18.13
CA VAL A 84 -11.86 6.17 17.58
C VAL A 84 -10.52 6.37 16.87
N LEU A 85 -9.43 5.80 17.40
CA LEU A 85 -8.13 5.83 16.72
C LEU A 85 -8.15 5.08 15.39
N ASP A 86 -8.73 3.87 15.34
CA ASP A 86 -8.87 3.11 14.07
C ASP A 86 -9.66 3.90 13.02
N GLN A 87 -10.81 4.47 13.41
CA GLN A 87 -11.61 5.30 12.49
C GLN A 87 -10.85 6.52 12.00
N TRP A 88 -10.19 7.25 12.91
CA TRP A 88 -9.38 8.41 12.55
C TRP A 88 -8.23 8.06 11.60
N LEU A 89 -7.58 6.91 11.80
CA LEU A 89 -6.53 6.44 10.90
C LEU A 89 -7.09 6.19 9.50
N ARG A 90 -8.25 5.54 9.37
CA ARG A 90 -8.89 5.29 8.07
C ARG A 90 -9.33 6.57 7.35
N GLU A 91 -9.74 7.60 8.09
CA GLU A 91 -10.13 8.89 7.53
C GLU A 91 -8.93 9.78 7.14
N SER A 92 -7.73 9.45 7.62
CA SER A 92 -6.52 10.25 7.41
C SER A 92 -5.79 9.95 6.08
N PHE A 93 -6.22 8.93 5.36
CA PHE A 93 -5.64 8.48 4.08
C PHE A 93 -6.71 8.49 2.98
#